data_AF-A0A947Y5K5-F1
#
_entry.id   AF-A0A947Y5K5-F1
#
_cell.length_a   1.000
_cell.length_b   1.000
_cell.length_c   1.000
_cell.angle_alpha   90.00
_cell.angle_beta   90.00
_cell.angle_gamma   90.00
#
_symmetry.space_group_name_H-M   'P 1'
#
loop_
_entity.id
_entity.type
_entity.pdbx_description
1 polymer ?
#
loop_
_entity_poly.entity_id
_entity_poly.type
_entity_poly.pdbx_seq_one_letter_code
_entity_poly.pdbx_strand_id
1 'polypeptide(L)'
;HRKSMAQAVAANRTAVELATALYTAGQNDFLAVLDAQRSLYTAEDSLAQSSRTMSTNLVALFKALGGGWQTEKTTVSDGSGL
;
A
#
# COMPACT_ATOMS: atom_id res chain seq x y z
N HIS A 1 9.80 -7.23 0.08
CA HIS A 1 9.12 -5.99 0.50
C HIS A 1 7.75 -6.24 1.16
N ARG A 2 6.70 -6.76 0.49
CA ARG A 2 5.38 -6.95 1.16
C ARG A 2 5.42 -7.78 2.45
N LYS A 3 6.15 -8.90 2.46
CA LYS A 3 6.25 -9.79 3.65
C LYS A 3 6.90 -9.08 4.84
N SER A 4 7.97 -8.30 4.62
CA SER A 4 8.61 -7.54 5.69
C SER A 4 7.73 -6.40 6.20
N MET A 5 6.94 -5.75 5.31
CA MET A 5 5.96 -4.74 5.73
C MET A 5 4.81 -5.33 6.55
N ALA A 6 4.32 -6.52 6.18
CA ALA A 6 3.32 -7.24 6.96
C ALA A 6 3.85 -7.64 8.35
N GLN A 7 5.11 -8.05 8.44
CA GLN A 7 5.77 -8.32 9.73
C GLN A 7 5.92 -7.06 10.58
N ALA A 8 6.26 -5.92 9.97
CA ALA A 8 6.34 -4.63 10.67
C ALA A 8 4.97 -4.19 11.23
N VAL A 9 3.88 -4.36 10.47
CA VAL A 9 2.51 -4.11 10.96
C VAL A 9 2.20 -5.00 12.16
N ALA A 10 2.49 -6.30 12.08
CA ALA A 10 2.23 -7.22 13.20
C ALA A 10 3.01 -6.83 14.47
N ALA A 11 4.30 -6.50 14.33
CA ALA A 11 5.12 -6.06 15.45
C ALA A 11 4.59 -4.74 16.07
N ASN A 12 4.18 -3.78 15.24
CA ASN A 12 3.64 -2.51 15.72
C ASN A 12 2.29 -2.67 16.42
N ARG A 13 1.45 -3.64 16.02
CA ARG A 13 0.22 -3.97 16.74
C ARG A 13 0.51 -4.48 18.15
N THR A 14 1.45 -5.41 18.29
CA THR A 14 1.90 -5.89 19.60
C THR A 14 2.49 -4.77 20.45
N ALA A 15 3.22 -3.83 19.84
CA ALA A 15 3.74 -2.66 20.56
C ALA A 15 2.62 -1.76 21.10
N VAL A 16 1.56 -1.53 20.31
CA VAL A 16 0.37 -0.78 20.76
C VAL A 16 -0.32 -1.49 21.92
N GLU A 17 -0.51 -2.80 21.82
CA GLU A 17 -1.12 -3.61 22.89
C GLU A 17 -0.33 -3.50 24.20
N LEU A 18 1.00 -3.66 24.12
CA LEU A 18 1.88 -3.54 25.27
C LEU A 18 1.88 -2.12 25.86
N ALA A 19 1.99 -1.09 25.02
CA ALA A 19 1.97 0.30 25.47
C ALA A 19 0.64 0.64 26.16
N THR A 20 -0.48 0.16 25.60
CA THR A 20 -1.82 0.33 26.19
C THR A 20 -1.90 -0.38 27.54
N ALA A 21 -1.40 -1.61 27.65
CA ALA A 21 -1.37 -2.34 28.91
C ALA A 21 -0.56 -1.59 29.98
N LEU A 22 0.64 -1.11 29.64
CA LEU A 22 1.49 -0.35 30.56
C LEU A 22 0.85 0.97 31.01
N TYR A 23 0.18 1.68 30.08
CA TYR A 23 -0.57 2.89 30.40
C TYR A 23 -1.73 2.59 31.37
N THR A 24 -2.53 1.57 31.09
CA THR A 24 -3.65 1.18 31.97
C THR A 24 -3.19 0.69 33.34
N ALA A 25 -1.98 0.13 33.42
CA ALA A 25 -1.33 -0.26 34.68
C ALA A 25 -0.70 0.94 35.43
N GLY A 26 -0.76 2.15 34.87
CA GLY A 26 -0.13 3.36 35.43
C GLY A 26 1.40 3.35 35.37
N GLN A 27 2.01 2.42 34.62
CA GLN A 27 3.46 2.28 34.50
C GLN A 27 4.07 3.16 33.41
N ASN A 28 3.26 3.74 32.52
CA ASN A 28 3.74 4.57 31.42
C ASN A 28 2.74 5.68 31.08
N ASP A 29 3.23 6.72 30.40
CA ASP A 29 2.43 7.86 29.97
C ASP A 29 1.64 7.53 28.68
N PHE A 30 0.51 8.19 28.49
CA PHE A 30 -0.35 8.03 27.31
C PHE A 30 0.39 8.36 26.00
N LEU A 31 1.42 9.21 26.07
CA LEU A 31 2.27 9.53 24.92
C LEU A 31 2.94 8.29 24.30
N ALA A 32 3.29 7.28 25.10
CA ALA A 32 3.86 6.04 24.58
C ALA A 32 2.85 5.22 23.77
N VAL A 33 1.57 5.25 24.16
CA VAL A 33 0.48 4.63 23.41
C VAL A 33 0.31 5.33 22.06
N LEU A 34 0.34 6.67 22.08
CA LEU A 34 0.18 7.48 20.87
C LEU A 34 1.33 7.27 19.88
N ASP A 35 2.57 7.17 20.37
CA ASP A 35 3.75 6.90 19.54
C ASP A 35 3.71 5.49 18.92
N ALA A 36 3.29 4.49 19.70
CA ALA A 36 3.09 3.13 19.20
C ALA A 36 1.99 3.10 18.11
N GLN A 37 0.87 3.80 18.31
CA GLN A 37 -0.21 3.90 17.33
C GLN A 37 0.25 4.61 16.06
N ARG A 38 1.03 5.68 16.18
CA ARG A 38 1.62 6.39 15.03
C ARG A 38 2.53 5.48 14.21
N SER A 39 3.34 4.67 14.88
CA SER A 39 4.22 3.69 14.25
C SER A 39 3.41 2.62 13.51
N LEU A 40 2.33 2.12 14.12
CA LEU A 40 1.41 1.19 13.46
C LEU A 40 0.80 1.78 12.19
N TYR A 41 0.26 2.99 12.26
CA TYR A 41 -0.32 3.68 11.10
C TYR A 41 0.67 3.81 9.94
N THR A 42 1.93 4.18 10.23
CA THR A 42 2.97 4.32 9.21
C THR A 42 3.29 2.99 8.52
N ALA A 43 3.30 1.90 9.28
CA ALA A 43 3.53 0.55 8.73
C ALA A 43 2.35 0.07 7.88
N GLU A 44 1.12 0.34 8.30
CA GLU A 44 -0.08 -0.03 7.55
C GLU A 44 -0.19 0.75 6.23
N ASP A 45 0.11 2.05 6.25
CA ASP A 45 0.14 2.86 5.03
C ASP A 45 1.21 2.37 4.03
N SER A 46 2.41 2.05 4.52
CA SER A 46 3.48 1.47 3.70
C SER A 46 3.05 0.16 3.03
N LEU A 47 2.32 -0.71 3.75
CA LEU A 47 1.78 -1.95 3.20
C LEU A 47 0.71 -1.68 2.13
N ALA A 48 -0.15 -0.69 2.34
CA ALA A 48 -1.17 -0.28 1.37
C ALA A 48 -0.55 0.32 0.10
N GLN A 49 0.47 1.16 0.22
CA GLN A 49 1.22 1.71 -0.91
C GLN A 49 1.93 0.62 -1.72
N SER A 50 2.57 -0.34 -1.04
CA SER A 50 3.19 -1.49 -1.71
C SER A 50 2.17 -2.33 -2.47
N SER A 51 0.97 -2.50 -1.92
CA SER A 51 -0.11 -3.24 -2.59
C SER A 51 -0.63 -2.50 -3.82
N ARG A 52 -0.82 -1.18 -3.72
CA ARG A 52 -1.18 -0.32 -4.86
C ARG A 52 -0.15 -0.41 -5.99
N THR A 53 1.14 -0.33 -5.64
CA THR A 53 2.24 -0.42 -6.61
C THR A 53 2.26 -1.78 -7.33
N MET A 54 1.96 -2.86 -6.63
CA MET A 54 1.86 -4.19 -7.25
C MET A 54 0.73 -4.23 -8.28
N SER A 55 -0.44 -3.69 -7.96
CA SER A 55 -1.58 -3.62 -8.88
C SER A 55 -1.28 -2.77 -10.11
N THR A 56 -0.66 -1.59 -9.94
CA THR A 56 -0.28 -0.74 -11.08
C THR A 56 0.77 -1.40 -11.96
N ASN A 57 1.73 -2.11 -11.37
CA ASN A 57 2.74 -2.86 -12.12
C ASN A 57 2.12 -4.00 -12.92
N LEU A 58 1.13 -4.71 -12.37
CA LEU A 58 0.38 -5.73 -13.11
C LEU A 58 -0.36 -5.13 -14.30
N VAL A 59 -1.07 -4.01 -14.11
CA VAL A 59 -1.75 -3.31 -15.20
C VAL A 59 -0.76 -2.85 -16.27
N ALA A 60 0.38 -2.27 -15.87
CA ALA A 60 1.44 -1.86 -16.80
C ALA A 60 2.02 -3.03 -17.59
N LEU A 61 2.24 -4.18 -16.93
CA LEU A 61 2.69 -5.41 -17.56
C LEU A 61 1.66 -5.93 -18.58
N PHE A 62 0.36 -5.97 -18.23
CA PHE A 62 -0.70 -6.35 -19.16
C PHE A 62 -0.77 -5.42 -20.38
N LYS A 63 -0.59 -4.12 -20.18
CA LYS A 63 -0.52 -3.15 -21.29
C LYS A 63 0.70 -3.41 -22.18
N ALA A 64 1.87 -3.66 -21.59
CA ALA A 64 3.12 -3.90 -22.31
C ALA A 64 3.13 -5.23 -23.08
N LEU A 65 2.46 -6.26 -22.57
CA LEU A 65 2.40 -7.59 -23.19
C LEU A 65 1.39 -7.68 -24.36
N GLY A 66 0.77 -6.57 -24.75
CA GLY A 66 -0.05 -6.50 -25.96
C GLY A 66 -1.51 -6.09 -25.75
N GLY A 67 -1.95 -5.76 -24.54
CA GLY A 67 -3.29 -5.20 -24.31
C GLY A 67 -3.50 -3.81 -24.93
N GLY A 68 -2.42 -3.09 -25.29
CA GLY A 68 -2.47 -1.79 -25.97
C GLY A 68 -2.32 -1.84 -27.49
N TRP A 69 -2.05 -3.00 -28.11
CA TRP A 69 -1.67 -3.06 -29.53
C TRP A 69 -2.85 -2.87 -30.50
N GLN A 70 -4.10 -3.02 -30.02
CA GLN A 70 -5.30 -2.97 -30.87
C GLN A 70 -5.97 -1.60 -30.93
N THR A 71 -5.71 -0.69 -29.99
CA THR A 71 -6.41 0.61 -29.93
C THR A 71 -5.85 1.64 -30.92
N GLU A 72 -4.60 1.48 -31.38
CA GLU A 72 -3.98 2.41 -32.32
C GLU A 72 -4.21 2.03 -33.80
N LYS A 73 -4.74 0.83 -34.08
CA LYS A 73 -4.97 0.36 -35.47
C LYS A 73 -6.31 0.75 -36.09
N THR A 74 -7.17 1.50 -35.41
CA THR A 74 -8.54 1.76 -35.92
C THR A 74 -8.86 3.23 -36.17
N THR A 75 -7.87 4.14 -36.23
CA THR A 75 -8.11 5.54 -36.61
C THR A 75 -7.57 5.94 -37.98
N VAL A 76 -7.09 5.00 -38.80
CA VAL A 76 -6.76 5.26 -40.22
C VAL A 76 -7.80 4.59 -41.10
N SER A 77 -8.85 5.33 -41.46
CA SER A 77 -9.68 5.19 -42.67
C SER A 77 -11.11 5.67 -42.39
N ASP A 78 -11.34 6.99 -42.34
CA ASP A 78 -12.35 7.59 -43.22
C ASP A 78 -12.26 9.12 -43.14
N GLY A 79 -11.72 9.75 -44.19
CA GLY A 79 -11.47 11.19 -44.20
C GLY A 79 -10.55 11.67 -45.30
N SER A 80 -10.81 11.28 -46.56
CA SER A 80 -10.40 12.08 -47.74
C SER A 80 -10.88 11.47 -49.06
N GLY A 81 -11.78 12.20 -49.75
CA GLY A 81 -11.76 12.38 -51.19
C GLY A 81 -12.29 11.22 -52.05
N LEU A 82 -13.56 11.30 -52.47
CA LEU A 82 -14.01 11.79 -53.78
C LEU A 82 -15.55 11.73 -53.87
#